data_AF-A0A932VQL3-F1
#
_entry.id   AF-A0A932VQL3-F1
#
_cell.length_a   1.000
_cell.length_b   1.000
_cell.length_c   1.000
_cell.angle_alpha   90.00
_cell.angle_beta   90.00
_cell.angle_gamma   90.00
#
_symmetry.space_group_name_H-M   'P 1'
#
loop_
_entity.id
_entity.type
_entity.pdbx_description
1 polymer ?
#
loop_
_entity_poly.entity_id
_entity_poly.type
_entity_poly.pdbx_seq_one_letter_code
_entity_poly.pdbx_strand_id
1 'polypeptide(L)'
;MNQELIAVIAQMEREKGIKAQKIISAVESALLSAARKKYDGADNIQVTLDPVTGEIEAVVLKKIVEDVRNAQSEISLEDAKKMDGSAE
;
A
#
# COMPACT_ATOMS: atom_id res chain seq x y z
N MET A 1 0.98 -16.31 0.38
CA MET A 1 -0.42 -16.75 0.17
C MET A 1 -1.17 -16.69 1.49
N ASN A 2 -2.16 -15.81 1.62
CA ASN A 2 -2.93 -15.61 2.86
C ASN A 2 -4.40 -15.93 2.60
N GLN A 3 -4.69 -17.22 2.33
CA GLN A 3 -6.02 -17.68 1.91
C GLN A 3 -7.07 -17.58 3.02
N GLU A 4 -6.66 -17.57 4.28
CA GLU A 4 -7.56 -17.40 5.42
C GLU A 4 -8.26 -16.04 5.38
N LEU A 5 -7.52 -14.98 5.04
CA LEU A 5 -8.09 -13.64 4.98
C LEU A 5 -9.16 -13.52 3.87
N ILE A 6 -8.89 -14.09 2.70
CA ILE A 6 -9.85 -14.11 1.58
C ILE A 6 -11.09 -14.95 1.94
N ALA A 7 -10.91 -16.08 2.61
CA ALA A 7 -12.03 -16.91 3.07
C ALA A 7 -12.94 -16.14 4.05
N VAL A 8 -12.35 -15.39 4.99
CA VAL A 8 -13.10 -14.54 5.93
C VAL A 8 -13.85 -13.43 5.20
N ILE A 9 -13.22 -12.76 4.24
CA ILE A 9 -13.87 -11.71 3.43
C ILE A 9 -15.08 -12.29 2.67
N ALA A 10 -14.91 -13.45 2.02
CA ALA A 10 -15.97 -14.13 1.29
C ALA A 10 -17.11 -14.60 2.21
N GLN A 11 -16.79 -15.06 3.41
CA GLN A 11 -17.78 -15.42 4.43
C GLN A 11 -18.58 -14.20 4.87
N MET A 12 -17.94 -13.07 5.15
CA MET A 12 -18.60 -11.82 5.53
C MET A 12 -19.51 -11.29 4.41
N GLU A 13 -19.13 -11.47 3.14
CA GLU A 13 -20.00 -11.13 2.01
C GLU A 13 -21.27 -11.97 2.00
N ARG A 14 -21.17 -13.30 2.21
CA ARG A 14 -22.32 -14.20 2.21
C ARG A 14 -23.22 -14.01 3.43
N GLU A 15 -22.65 -13.89 4.62
CA GLU A 15 -23.42 -13.83 5.87
C GLU A 15 -23.96 -12.44 6.19
N LYS A 16 -23.18 -11.39 5.89
CA LYS A 16 -23.53 -10.01 6.26
C LYS A 16 -23.90 -9.14 5.07
N GLY A 17 -23.80 -9.65 3.84
CA GLY A 17 -24.11 -8.89 2.62
C GLY A 17 -23.13 -7.75 2.34
N ILE A 18 -21.95 -7.77 2.97
CA ILE A 18 -20.94 -6.72 2.81
C ILE A 18 -20.06 -7.08 1.61
N LYS A 19 -20.11 -6.28 0.55
CA LYS A 19 -19.26 -6.49 -0.64
C LYS A 19 -17.79 -6.63 -0.25
N ALA A 20 -17.11 -7.66 -0.75
CA ALA A 20 -15.70 -7.92 -0.50
C ALA A 20 -14.82 -6.68 -0.69
N GLN A 21 -15.06 -5.90 -1.76
CA GLN A 21 -14.33 -4.65 -2.01
C GLN A 21 -14.41 -3.64 -0.86
N LYS A 22 -15.56 -3.52 -0.18
CA LYS A 22 -15.69 -2.63 0.99
C LYS A 22 -14.84 -3.10 2.16
N ILE A 23 -14.77 -4.42 2.38
CA ILE A 23 -13.96 -5.01 3.46
C ILE A 23 -12.49 -4.81 3.15
N ILE A 24 -12.08 -5.08 1.90
CA ILE A 24 -10.72 -4.91 1.43
C ILE A 24 -10.26 -3.47 1.61
N SER A 25 -11.02 -2.48 1.11
CA SER A 25 -10.67 -1.07 1.30
C SER A 25 -10.63 -0.64 2.77
N ALA A 26 -11.46 -1.22 3.63
CA ALA A 26 -11.40 -0.96 5.07
C ALA A 26 -10.12 -1.52 5.69
N VAL A 27 -9.69 -2.73 5.28
CA VAL A 27 -8.43 -3.35 5.72
C VAL A 27 -7.23 -2.55 5.23
N GLU A 28 -7.21 -2.15 3.95
CA GLU A 28 -6.15 -1.31 3.37
C GLU A 28 -6.03 0.01 4.13
N SER A 29 -7.16 0.68 4.42
CA SER A 29 -7.17 1.95 5.17
C SER A 29 -6.71 1.81 6.62
N ALA A 30 -7.10 0.70 7.29
CA ALA A 30 -6.63 0.40 8.64
C ALA A 30 -5.12 0.16 8.67
N LEU A 31 -4.60 -0.63 7.72
CA LEU A 31 -3.17 -0.89 7.57
C LEU A 31 -2.39 0.37 7.20
N LEU A 32 -2.93 1.19 6.31
CA LEU A 32 -2.36 2.48 5.95
C LEU A 32 -2.25 3.39 7.17
N SER A 33 -3.29 3.47 8.00
CA SER A 33 -3.29 4.26 9.23
C SER A 33 -2.23 3.77 10.23
N ALA A 34 -2.09 2.45 10.38
CA ALA A 34 -1.05 1.85 11.22
C ALA A 34 0.35 2.11 10.68
N ALA A 35 0.53 2.03 9.36
CA ALA A 35 1.80 2.30 8.69
C ALA A 35 2.20 3.76 8.84
N ARG A 36 1.28 4.71 8.57
CA ARG A 36 1.50 6.16 8.77
C ARG A 36 1.93 6.51 10.19
N LYS A 37 1.37 5.80 11.19
CA LYS A 37 1.74 5.99 12.60
C LYS A 37 3.14 5.46 12.94
N LYS A 38 3.59 4.41 12.25
CA LYS A 38 4.89 3.78 12.47
C LYS A 38 6.02 4.49 11.71
N TYR A 39 5.72 4.99 10.53
CA TYR A 39 6.64 5.75 9.67
C TYR A 39 6.27 7.23 9.74
N ASP A 40 6.67 7.87 10.84
CA ASP A 40 6.45 9.27 11.23
C ASP A 40 6.11 10.23 10.06
N GLY A 41 4.81 10.40 9.76
CA GLY A 41 4.35 11.37 8.76
C GLY A 41 4.60 11.02 7.30
N ALA A 42 4.91 9.75 6.98
CA ALA A 42 4.98 9.27 5.59
C ALA A 42 3.57 9.21 4.97
N ASP A 43 3.10 10.35 4.47
CA ASP A 43 1.82 10.47 3.76
C ASP A 43 1.81 9.73 2.41
N ASN A 44 3.00 9.34 1.94
CA ASN A 44 3.27 8.67 0.69
C ASN A 44 3.27 7.14 0.77
N ILE A 45 2.69 6.55 1.82
CA ILE A 45 2.52 5.10 1.90
C ILE A 45 1.27 4.70 1.12
N GLN A 46 1.40 3.69 0.27
CA GLN A 46 0.28 3.00 -0.36
C GLN A 46 0.25 1.56 0.14
N VAL A 47 -0.92 1.12 0.59
CA VAL A 47 -1.18 -0.26 0.98
C VAL A 47 -2.18 -0.85 0.00
N THR A 48 -1.84 -2.00 -0.57
CA THR A 48 -2.68 -2.73 -1.52
C THR A 48 -2.87 -4.16 -1.06
N LEU A 49 -4.10 -4.64 -1.15
CA LEU A 49 -4.44 -6.02 -0.87
C LEU A 49 -4.94 -6.71 -2.13
N ASP A 50 -4.23 -7.74 -2.55
CA ASP A 50 -4.62 -8.52 -3.71
C ASP A 50 -5.83 -9.42 -3.38
N PRO A 51 -7.00 -9.21 -4.02
CA PRO A 51 -8.24 -9.90 -3.68
C PRO A 51 -8.25 -11.38 -4.06
N VAL A 52 -7.26 -11.85 -4.83
CA VAL A 52 -7.20 -13.23 -5.35
C VAL A 52 -6.25 -14.07 -4.49
N THR A 53 -5.08 -13.54 -4.19
CA THR A 53 -4.00 -14.22 -3.46
C THR A 53 -4.00 -13.92 -1.97
N GLY A 54 -4.67 -12.83 -1.55
CA GLY A 54 -4.64 -12.31 -0.19
C GLY A 54 -3.31 -11.67 0.17
N GLU A 55 -2.45 -11.40 -0.81
CA GLU A 55 -1.16 -10.76 -0.57
C GLU A 55 -1.35 -9.28 -0.23
N ILE A 56 -0.67 -8.84 0.82
CA ILE A 56 -0.71 -7.46 1.29
C ILE A 56 0.65 -6.86 0.98
N GLU A 57 0.66 -5.81 0.19
CA GLU A 57 1.85 -5.04 -0.14
C GLU A 57 1.71 -3.63 0.43
N ALA A 58 2.80 -3.13 1.02
CA ALA A 58 2.89 -1.76 1.51
C ALA A 58 4.14 -1.12 0.90
N VAL A 59 3.94 -0.11 0.08
CA VAL A 59 5.01 0.61 -0.62
C VAL A 59 5.07 2.07 -0.19
N VAL A 60 6.27 2.64 -0.22
CA VAL A 60 6.49 4.07 0.01
C VAL A 60 6.76 4.72 -1.34
N LEU A 61 5.85 5.60 -1.77
CA LEU A 61 5.95 6.31 -3.04
C LEU A 61 6.89 7.50 -2.88
N LYS A 62 8.08 7.44 -3.47
CA LYS A 62 8.98 8.59 -3.48
C LYS A 62 8.75 9.45 -4.72
N LYS A 63 8.67 10.76 -4.52
CA LYS A 63 8.60 11.73 -5.62
C LYS A 63 9.98 11.92 -6.22
N ILE A 64 10.10 11.76 -7.53
CA ILE A 64 11.34 12.04 -8.26
C ILE A 64 11.51 13.56 -8.37
N VAL A 65 12.64 14.08 -7.90
CA VAL A 65 12.97 15.51 -7.91
C VAL A 65 14.43 15.73 -8.28
N GLU A 66 14.78 16.93 -8.74
CA GLU A 66 16.16 17.31 -9.02
C GLU A 66 16.95 17.64 -7.74
N ASP A 67 16.32 18.37 -6.81
CA ASP A 67 16.91 18.78 -5.53
C ASP A 67 16.11 18.16 -4.38
N VAL A 68 16.68 17.16 -3.70
CA VAL A 68 16.02 16.43 -2.62
C VAL A 68 16.03 17.27 -1.35
N ARG A 69 14.85 17.65 -0.87
CA ARG A 69 14.66 18.39 0.39
C ARG A 69 14.21 17.47 1.52
N ASN A 70 13.53 16.38 1.20
CA ASN A 70 13.08 15.37 2.14
C ASN A 70 13.32 13.95 1.60
N ALA A 71 14.42 13.31 2.02
CA ALA A 71 14.80 11.97 1.57
C ALA A 71 13.80 10.85 1.95
N GLN A 72 12.85 11.12 2.86
CA GLN A 72 11.79 10.16 3.20
C GLN A 72 10.66 10.13 2.16
N SER A 73 10.36 11.27 1.52
CA SER A 73 9.30 11.41 0.53
C SER A 73 9.80 11.66 -0.89
N GLU A 74 11.08 11.95 -1.06
CA GLU A 74 11.69 12.35 -2.33
C GLU A 74 12.91 11.47 -2.65
N ILE A 75 13.19 11.34 -3.94
CA ILE A 75 14.34 10.64 -4.50
C ILE A 75 14.89 11.46 -5.68
N SER A 76 16.22 11.47 -5.85
CA SER A 76 16.83 12.13 -7.01
C SER A 76 16.51 11.35 -8.30
N LEU A 77 16.44 12.03 -9.44
CA LEU A 77 16.29 11.34 -10.74
C LEU A 77 17.43 10.33 -10.98
N GLU A 78 18.64 10.65 -10.53
CA GLU A 78 19.80 9.76 -10.65
C GLU A 78 19.63 8.47 -9.82
N ASP A 79 19.17 8.57 -8.57
CA ASP A 79 18.96 7.40 -7.72
C ASP A 79 17.70 6.63 -8.13
N ALA A 80 16.65 7.31 -8.61
CA ALA A 80 15.49 6.67 -9.18
C ALA A 80 15.88 5.83 -10.41
N LYS A 81 16.69 6.37 -11.33
CA LYS A 81 17.20 5.65 -12.51
C LYS A 81 18.12 4.47 -12.20
N LYS A 82 18.79 4.46 -11.04
CA LYS A 82 19.56 3.29 -10.57
C LYS A 82 18.65 2.17 -10.08
N MET A 83 17.48 2.51 -9.54
CA MET A 83 16.50 1.53 -9.06
C MET A 83 15.63 1.00 -10.22
N ASP A 84 15.14 1.91 -11.06
CA ASP A 84 14.34 1.59 -12.25
C ASP A 84 14.77 2.47 -13.42
N GLY A 85 15.29 1.86 -14.49
CA GLY A 85 15.82 2.58 -15.65
C GLY A 85 14.78 3.37 -16.45
N SER A 86 13.49 3.16 -16.18
CA SER A 86 12.38 3.88 -16.82
C SER A 86 11.85 5.03 -15.97
N ALA A 87 12.48 5.34 -14.83
CA ALA A 87 12.09 6.42 -13.95
C ALA A 87 12.22 7.80 -14.62
N GLU A 88 11.15 8.60 -14.59
CA GLU A 88 11.02 9.95 -15.16
C GLU A 88 10.39 10.96 -14.20
#